data_AF-A0A2M7I5L8-F1
#
_entry.id   AF-A0A2M7I5L8-F1
#
_cell.length_a   1.000
_cell.length_b   1.000
_cell.length_c   1.000
_cell.angle_alpha   90.00
_cell.angle_beta   90.00
_cell.angle_gamma   90.00
#
_symmetry.space_group_name_H-M   'P 1'
#
loop_
_entity.id
_entity.type
_entity.pdbx_description
1 polymer ?
#
loop_
_entity_poly.entity_id
_entity_poly.type
_entity_poly.pdbx_seq_one_letter_code
_entity_poly.pdbx_strand_id
1 'polypeptide(L)'
;YLNGSKKIFNKLIKSINNKIDKTDTKQVKKEMKSMRKKMYPISYSTSNSVTDIKLSPGGLSDIDFIVQYFILSKKIGYKKCKGNSITKILDQLIKIRNNNKQLTELKKNYNFLKNTVLANQNISNSRTYKLSDNILDKTLLNTFINLEGEMTTDEKISKIFKFNLLMFNKTFN
;
A
#
# COMPACT_ATOMS: atom_id res chain seq x y z
N TYR A 1 -18.20 11.46 1.25
CA TYR A 1 -18.95 12.38 2.13
C TYR A 1 -19.59 11.50 3.16
N LEU A 2 -19.24 11.68 4.44
CA LEU A 2 -19.79 10.86 5.51
C LEU A 2 -20.95 11.59 6.20
N ASN A 3 -20.73 12.84 6.61
CA ASN A 3 -21.75 13.72 7.21
C ASN A 3 -21.35 15.21 7.04
N GLY A 4 -22.23 16.14 7.40
CA GLY A 4 -21.94 17.58 7.55
C GLY A 4 -22.60 18.50 6.52
N SER A 5 -21.95 19.62 6.19
CA SER A 5 -22.47 20.54 5.16
C SER A 5 -22.03 20.12 3.76
N LYS A 6 -22.99 19.72 2.93
CA LYS A 6 -22.72 19.38 1.52
C LYS A 6 -22.14 20.56 0.73
N LYS A 7 -22.53 21.80 1.08
CA LYS A 7 -21.98 23.03 0.50
C LYS A 7 -20.48 23.17 0.79
N ILE A 8 -20.07 23.00 2.05
CA ILE A 8 -18.66 23.07 2.45
C ILE A 8 -17.86 21.93 1.81
N PHE A 9 -18.38 20.71 1.84
CA PHE A 9 -17.74 19.56 1.18
C PHE A 9 -17.50 19.82 -0.30
N ASN A 10 -18.51 20.31 -1.02
CA ASN A 10 -18.37 20.62 -2.44
C ASN A 10 -17.34 21.72 -2.70
N LYS A 11 -17.28 22.75 -1.84
CA LYS A 11 -16.25 23.80 -1.91
C LYS A 11 -14.85 23.21 -1.72
N LEU A 12 -14.64 22.34 -0.72
CA LEU A 12 -13.37 21.66 -0.49
C LEU A 12 -12.94 20.81 -1.68
N ILE A 13 -13.84 19.98 -2.20
CA ILE A 13 -13.56 19.12 -3.36
C ILE A 13 -13.22 19.96 -4.59
N LYS A 14 -13.90 21.09 -4.82
CA LYS A 14 -13.57 22.01 -5.92
C LYS A 14 -12.15 22.56 -5.77
N SER A 15 -11.76 23.00 -4.57
CA SER A 15 -10.40 23.47 -4.29
C SER A 15 -9.34 22.39 -4.51
N ILE A 16 -9.59 21.15 -4.06
CA ILE A 16 -8.69 20.01 -4.27
C ILE A 16 -8.52 19.71 -5.76
N ASN A 17 -9.62 19.64 -6.51
CA ASN A 17 -9.58 19.40 -7.95
C ASN A 17 -8.72 20.47 -8.67
N ASN A 18 -8.96 21.75 -8.35
CA ASN A 18 -8.19 22.85 -8.94
C ASN A 18 -6.68 22.76 -8.63
N LYS A 19 -6.30 22.31 -7.43
CA LYS A 19 -4.89 22.12 -7.07
C LYS A 19 -4.27 20.97 -7.85
N ILE A 20 -4.95 19.82 -7.91
CA ILE A 20 -4.49 18.63 -8.64
C ILE A 20 -4.33 18.93 -10.13
N ASP A 21 -5.27 19.66 -10.73
CA ASP A 21 -5.22 20.01 -12.15
C ASP A 21 -3.97 20.84 -12.51
N LYS A 22 -3.50 21.69 -11.57
CA LYS A 22 -2.29 22.51 -11.70
C LYS A 22 -1.00 21.83 -11.23
N THR A 23 -1.07 20.60 -10.73
CA THR A 23 0.10 19.93 -10.14
C THR A 23 0.98 19.32 -11.22
N ASP A 24 2.29 19.60 -11.15
CA ASP A 24 3.29 18.99 -12.03
C ASP A 24 3.64 17.57 -11.57
N THR A 25 3.61 16.64 -12.51
CA THR A 25 3.93 15.23 -12.29
C THR A 25 5.38 14.99 -11.87
N LYS A 26 6.33 15.81 -12.35
CA LYS A 26 7.74 15.70 -11.94
C LYS A 26 7.90 16.09 -10.47
N GLN A 27 7.24 17.17 -10.06
CA GLN A 27 7.21 17.61 -8.67
C GLN A 27 6.56 16.56 -7.76
N VAL A 28 5.44 15.95 -8.16
CA VAL A 28 4.81 14.84 -7.41
C VAL A 28 5.79 13.69 -7.21
N LYS A 29 6.49 13.26 -8.27
CA LYS A 29 7.47 12.17 -8.20
C LYS A 29 8.56 12.49 -7.16
N LYS A 30 9.07 13.73 -7.15
CA LYS A 30 10.10 14.22 -6.21
C LYS A 30 9.60 14.27 -4.77
N GLU A 31 8.42 14.85 -4.55
CA GLU A 31 7.81 14.99 -3.22
C GLU A 31 7.50 13.62 -2.60
N MET A 32 6.91 12.70 -3.37
CA MET A 32 6.62 11.35 -2.88
C MET A 32 7.89 10.58 -2.51
N LYS A 33 8.97 10.69 -3.30
CA LYS A 33 10.29 10.15 -2.92
C LYS A 33 10.79 10.73 -1.60
N SER A 34 10.64 12.04 -1.38
CA SER A 34 11.05 12.70 -0.13
C SER A 34 10.21 12.23 1.06
N MET A 35 8.88 12.18 0.91
CA MET A 35 7.96 11.67 1.94
C MET A 35 8.28 10.22 2.29
N ARG A 36 8.51 9.40 1.28
CA ARG A 36 8.89 7.99 1.44
C ARG A 36 10.20 7.83 2.20
N LYS A 37 11.21 8.69 1.98
CA LYS A 37 12.45 8.66 2.76
C LYS A 37 12.22 9.04 4.22
N LYS A 38 11.38 10.03 4.50
CA LYS A 38 11.07 10.48 5.87
C LYS A 38 10.28 9.47 6.68
N MET A 39 9.43 8.65 6.04
CA MET A 39 8.62 7.64 6.72
C MET A 39 9.41 6.42 7.21
N TYR A 40 10.65 6.24 6.75
CA TYR A 40 11.44 5.04 7.00
C TYR A 40 12.64 5.40 7.86
N PRO A 41 12.58 5.19 9.19
CA PRO A 41 13.75 5.35 10.03
C PRO A 41 14.84 4.37 9.60
N ILE A 42 16.10 4.80 9.80
CA ILE A 42 17.32 4.03 9.54
C ILE A 42 17.28 2.67 10.27
N SER A 43 16.49 2.54 11.35
CA SER A 43 16.32 1.31 12.12
C SER A 43 15.66 0.14 11.38
N TYR A 44 15.00 0.36 10.23
CA TYR A 44 14.40 -0.75 9.45
C TYR A 44 15.40 -1.44 8.51
N SER A 45 16.67 -1.00 8.45
CA SER A 45 17.73 -1.66 7.68
C SER A 45 18.54 -2.69 8.48
N THR A 46 18.20 -2.93 9.76
CA THR A 46 18.88 -3.93 10.61
C THR A 46 18.07 -5.23 10.67
N SER A 47 18.74 -6.36 10.42
CA SER A 47 18.17 -7.71 10.23
C SER A 47 17.42 -8.31 11.43
N ASN A 48 17.47 -7.67 12.61
CA ASN A 48 16.95 -8.22 13.86
C ASN A 48 15.64 -7.55 14.32
N SER A 49 15.01 -6.71 13.49
CA SER A 49 13.78 -6.02 13.87
C SER A 49 12.53 -6.78 13.44
N VAL A 50 11.54 -6.82 14.34
CA VAL A 50 10.16 -7.24 14.08
C VAL A 50 9.63 -6.68 12.75
N THR A 51 9.15 -7.57 11.88
CA THR A 51 8.67 -7.21 10.53
C THR A 51 7.46 -6.28 10.61
N ASP A 52 7.62 -5.03 10.18
CA ASP A 52 6.53 -4.05 10.07
C ASP A 52 5.90 -4.09 8.67
N ILE A 53 4.71 -4.66 8.54
CA ILE A 53 4.07 -4.86 7.23
C ILE A 53 3.76 -3.54 6.52
N LYS A 54 3.59 -2.44 7.25
CA LYS A 54 3.25 -1.15 6.68
C LYS A 54 4.48 -0.37 6.26
N LEU A 55 5.44 -0.25 7.17
CA LEU A 55 6.60 0.63 7.05
C LEU A 55 7.87 -0.08 6.59
N SER A 56 7.87 -1.39 6.33
CA SER A 56 9.03 -2.05 5.72
C SER A 56 9.14 -1.74 4.22
N PRO A 57 10.35 -1.80 3.62
CA PRO A 57 10.50 -1.63 2.18
C PRO A 57 9.70 -2.69 1.42
N GLY A 58 8.85 -2.26 0.48
CA GLY A 58 7.87 -3.12 -0.20
C GLY A 58 6.60 -3.42 0.61
N GLY A 59 6.43 -2.81 1.79
CA GLY A 59 5.23 -2.91 2.61
C GLY A 59 4.02 -2.17 2.04
N LEU A 60 2.94 -2.10 2.82
CA LEU A 60 1.68 -1.45 2.41
C LEU A 60 1.88 0.01 2.00
N SER A 61 2.74 0.76 2.69
CA SER A 61 2.98 2.16 2.34
C SER A 61 3.60 2.33 0.95
N ASP A 62 4.44 1.39 0.48
CA ASP A 62 4.98 1.46 -0.88
C ASP A 62 3.89 1.25 -1.94
N ILE A 63 2.92 0.38 -1.68
CA ILE A 63 1.76 0.20 -2.55
C ILE A 63 0.90 1.49 -2.56
N ASP A 64 0.69 2.10 -1.39
CA ASP A 64 -0.04 3.37 -1.26
C ASP A 64 0.62 4.46 -2.10
N PHE A 65 1.96 4.61 -2.02
CA PHE A 65 2.71 5.57 -2.82
C PHE A 65 2.58 5.31 -4.32
N ILE A 66 2.71 4.05 -4.76
CA ILE A 66 2.54 3.69 -6.19
C ILE A 66 1.16 4.09 -6.69
N VAL A 67 0.10 3.71 -5.95
CA VAL A 67 -1.29 3.98 -6.35
C VAL A 67 -1.57 5.48 -6.35
N GLN A 68 -1.17 6.20 -5.30
CA GLN A 68 -1.35 7.65 -5.21
C GLN A 68 -0.59 8.38 -6.33
N TYR A 69 0.60 7.93 -6.70
CA TYR A 69 1.33 8.48 -7.84
C TYR A 69 0.55 8.31 -9.14
N PHE A 70 -0.04 7.15 -9.40
CA PHE A 70 -0.88 6.94 -10.59
C PHE A 70 -2.13 7.85 -10.63
N ILE A 71 -2.69 8.16 -9.45
CA ILE A 71 -3.82 9.09 -9.33
C ILE A 71 -3.38 10.53 -9.67
N LEU A 72 -2.28 10.98 -9.06
CA LEU A 72 -1.78 12.36 -9.16
C LEU A 72 -1.04 12.65 -10.47
N SER A 73 -0.42 11.65 -11.09
CA SER A 73 0.23 11.76 -12.41
C SER A 73 -0.74 11.79 -13.60
N LYS A 74 -2.05 11.94 -13.33
CA LYS A 74 -3.14 11.97 -14.32
C LYS A 74 -3.26 10.70 -15.19
N LYS A 75 -2.59 9.60 -14.84
CA LYS A 75 -2.69 8.31 -15.56
C LYS A 75 -4.07 7.66 -15.44
N ILE A 76 -4.75 7.87 -14.30
CA ILE A 76 -6.16 7.49 -14.10
C ILE A 76 -7.03 8.74 -13.87
N GLY A 77 -6.47 9.75 -13.20
CA GLY A 77 -7.13 10.99 -12.84
C GLY A 77 -7.89 10.90 -11.51
N TYR A 78 -7.65 11.87 -10.63
CA TYR A 78 -8.26 11.95 -9.30
C TYR A 78 -9.79 11.85 -9.29
N LYS A 79 -10.47 12.50 -10.24
CA LYS A 79 -11.94 12.51 -10.31
C LYS A 79 -12.54 11.10 -10.44
N LYS A 80 -11.88 10.17 -11.14
CA LYS A 80 -12.32 8.78 -11.31
C LYS A 80 -12.04 7.89 -10.10
N CYS A 81 -11.02 8.26 -9.30
CA CYS A 81 -10.55 7.48 -8.17
C CYS A 81 -11.07 7.96 -6.80
N LYS A 82 -11.59 9.19 -6.72
CA LYS A 82 -12.01 9.79 -5.45
C LYS A 82 -13.06 8.92 -4.75
N GLY A 83 -12.74 8.49 -3.53
CA GLY A 83 -13.63 7.65 -2.70
C GLY A 83 -13.54 6.15 -2.99
N ASN A 84 -12.73 5.73 -3.97
CA ASN A 84 -12.48 4.32 -4.24
C ASN A 84 -11.45 3.76 -3.26
N SER A 85 -11.59 2.47 -2.92
CA SER A 85 -10.54 1.72 -2.23
C SER A 85 -9.33 1.50 -3.14
N ILE A 86 -8.17 1.25 -2.54
CA ILE A 86 -6.94 0.88 -3.29
C ILE A 86 -7.20 -0.29 -4.24
N THR A 87 -7.94 -1.29 -3.81
CA THR A 87 -8.32 -2.45 -4.64
C THR A 87 -9.10 -2.04 -5.88
N LYS A 88 -10.11 -1.17 -5.74
CA LYS A 88 -10.90 -0.65 -6.87
C LYS A 88 -10.05 0.21 -7.82
N ILE A 89 -9.11 0.99 -7.27
CA ILE A 89 -8.20 1.82 -8.09
C ILE A 89 -7.22 0.94 -8.86
N LEU A 90 -6.69 -0.13 -8.23
CA LEU A 90 -5.85 -1.12 -8.90
C LEU A 90 -6.62 -1.86 -10.00
N ASP A 91 -7.89 -2.21 -9.78
CA ASP A 91 -8.74 -2.79 -10.85
C ASP A 91 -8.90 -1.86 -12.05
N GLN A 92 -9.10 -0.57 -11.81
CA GLN A 92 -9.15 0.42 -12.88
C GLN A 92 -7.81 0.54 -13.61
N LEU A 93 -6.69 0.53 -12.87
CA LEU A 93 -5.34 0.57 -13.44
C LEU A 93 -5.05 -0.64 -14.32
N ILE A 94 -5.36 -1.84 -13.84
CA ILE A 94 -5.16 -3.09 -14.55
C ILE A 94 -5.90 -3.04 -15.89
N LYS A 95 -7.17 -2.60 -15.89
CA LYS A 95 -7.98 -2.44 -17.11
C LYS A 95 -7.38 -1.41 -18.08
N ILE A 96 -7.02 -0.22 -17.60
CA ILE A 96 -6.43 0.85 -18.43
C ILE A 96 -5.06 0.45 -19.01
N ARG A 97 -4.35 -0.46 -18.33
CA ARG A 97 -3.01 -0.93 -18.70
C ARG A 97 -3.03 -2.29 -19.40
N ASN A 98 -4.13 -2.65 -20.07
CA ASN A 98 -4.28 -3.89 -20.84
C ASN A 98 -3.96 -5.15 -20.02
N ASN A 99 -4.61 -5.30 -18.87
CA ASN A 99 -4.46 -6.45 -17.97
C ASN A 99 -3.00 -6.69 -17.53
N ASN A 100 -2.30 -5.60 -17.21
CA ASN A 100 -0.90 -5.64 -16.80
C ASN A 100 -0.66 -6.61 -15.62
N LYS A 101 0.11 -7.68 -15.88
CA LYS A 101 0.41 -8.73 -14.90
C LYS A 101 1.03 -8.21 -13.60
N GLN A 102 1.90 -7.19 -13.68
CA GLN A 102 2.55 -6.63 -12.50
C GLN A 102 1.57 -5.88 -11.60
N LEU A 103 0.59 -5.16 -12.16
CA LEU A 103 -0.46 -4.50 -11.40
C LEU A 103 -1.44 -5.51 -10.78
N THR A 104 -1.74 -6.59 -11.50
CA THR A 104 -2.53 -7.71 -10.96
C THR A 104 -1.82 -8.34 -9.76
N GLU A 105 -0.52 -8.58 -9.85
CA GLU A 105 0.28 -9.09 -8.74
C GLU A 105 0.37 -8.10 -7.59
N LEU A 106 0.55 -6.80 -7.86
CA LEU A 106 0.54 -5.75 -6.85
C LEU A 106 -0.78 -5.72 -6.06
N LYS A 107 -1.92 -5.94 -6.73
CA LYS A 107 -3.23 -6.06 -6.08
C LYS A 107 -3.32 -7.29 -5.19
N LYS A 108 -2.84 -8.45 -5.66
CA LYS A 108 -2.78 -9.68 -4.84
C LYS A 108 -1.92 -9.46 -3.60
N ASN A 109 -0.75 -8.84 -3.77
CA ASN A 109 0.17 -8.51 -2.68
C ASN A 109 -0.49 -7.57 -1.65
N TYR A 110 -1.17 -6.52 -2.11
CA TYR A 110 -1.91 -5.62 -1.22
C TYR A 110 -2.95 -6.36 -0.39
N ASN A 111 -3.77 -7.20 -1.03
CA ASN A 111 -4.81 -7.97 -0.35
C ASN A 111 -4.21 -8.93 0.67
N PHE A 112 -3.14 -9.65 0.29
CA PHE A 112 -2.44 -10.55 1.19
C PHE A 112 -1.91 -9.82 2.42
N LEU A 113 -1.08 -8.77 2.23
CA LEU A 113 -0.52 -8.00 3.33
C LEU A 113 -1.60 -7.39 4.23
N LYS A 114 -2.70 -6.88 3.65
CA LYS A 114 -3.80 -6.30 4.40
C LYS A 114 -4.52 -7.34 5.25
N ASN A 115 -4.77 -8.52 4.69
CA ASN A 115 -5.40 -9.63 5.41
C ASN A 115 -4.48 -10.17 6.51
N THR A 116 -3.18 -10.32 6.24
CA THR A 116 -2.19 -10.74 7.25
C THR A 116 -2.13 -9.76 8.42
N VAL A 117 -2.13 -8.44 8.16
CA VAL A 117 -2.17 -7.44 9.22
C VAL A 117 -3.43 -7.57 10.08
N LEU A 118 -4.60 -7.72 9.44
CA LEU A 118 -5.86 -7.86 10.18
C LEU A 118 -5.88 -9.15 11.01
N ALA A 119 -5.41 -10.27 10.46
CA ALA A 119 -5.29 -11.52 11.19
C ALA A 119 -4.34 -11.39 12.38
N ASN A 120 -3.14 -10.84 12.17
CA ASN A 120 -2.16 -10.60 13.24
C ASN A 120 -2.73 -9.70 14.35
N GLN A 121 -3.44 -8.63 13.99
CA GLN A 121 -4.09 -7.72 14.95
C GLN A 121 -5.17 -8.41 15.79
N ASN A 122 -5.96 -9.29 15.16
CA ASN A 122 -6.99 -10.05 15.87
C ASN A 122 -6.37 -11.13 16.80
N ILE A 123 -5.35 -11.86 16.32
CA ILE A 123 -4.68 -12.92 17.09
C ILE A 123 -3.95 -12.33 18.31
N SER A 124 -3.16 -11.28 18.09
CA SER A 124 -2.36 -10.64 19.15
C SER A 124 -3.15 -9.62 19.99
N ASN A 125 -4.47 -9.45 19.72
CA ASN A 125 -5.31 -8.40 20.31
C ASN A 125 -4.63 -7.01 20.32
N SER A 126 -4.02 -6.65 19.20
CA SER A 126 -3.21 -5.44 19.07
C SER A 126 -3.62 -4.60 17.85
N ARG A 127 -3.17 -3.35 17.80
CA ARG A 127 -3.36 -2.47 16.63
C ARG A 127 -2.06 -2.28 15.83
N THR A 128 -1.04 -3.09 16.10
CA THR A 128 0.27 -2.93 15.47
C THR A 128 0.29 -3.45 14.03
N TYR A 129 1.17 -2.88 13.21
CA TYR A 129 1.53 -3.42 11.88
C TYR A 129 2.75 -4.33 11.94
N LYS A 130 3.40 -4.42 13.11
CA LYS A 130 4.48 -5.34 13.38
C LYS A 130 3.91 -6.74 13.63
N LEU A 131 4.49 -7.75 12.99
CA LEU A 131 4.16 -9.14 13.27
C LEU A 131 4.47 -9.46 14.73
N SER A 132 3.64 -10.29 15.36
CA SER A 132 3.92 -10.77 16.72
C SER A 132 5.20 -11.61 16.72
N ASP A 133 6.05 -11.44 17.73
CA ASP A 133 7.21 -12.32 17.97
C ASP A 133 6.86 -13.54 18.83
N ASN A 134 5.64 -13.60 19.37
CA ASN A 134 5.15 -14.74 20.12
C ASN A 134 4.99 -15.97 19.21
N ILE A 135 5.59 -17.08 19.61
CA ILE A 135 5.57 -18.36 18.88
C ILE A 135 4.14 -18.87 18.64
N LEU A 136 3.25 -18.73 19.63
CA LEU A 136 1.85 -19.16 19.52
C LEU A 136 1.11 -18.32 18.47
N ASP A 137 1.26 -16.99 18.53
CA ASP A 137 0.64 -16.08 17.56
C ASP A 137 1.14 -16.36 16.13
N LYS A 138 2.44 -16.61 15.96
CA LYS A 138 3.02 -16.97 14.65
C LYS A 138 2.45 -18.28 14.13
N THR A 139 2.34 -19.30 14.98
CA THR A 139 1.77 -20.59 14.62
C THR A 139 0.31 -20.42 14.19
N LEU A 140 -0.51 -19.73 14.98
CA LEU A 140 -1.91 -19.45 14.66
C LEU A 140 -2.07 -18.66 13.36
N LEU A 141 -1.22 -17.65 13.15
CA LEU A 141 -1.23 -16.84 11.94
C LEU A 141 -0.89 -17.68 10.70
N ASN A 142 0.14 -18.54 10.78
CA ASN A 142 0.51 -19.45 9.70
C ASN A 142 -0.63 -20.43 9.38
N THR A 143 -1.27 -21.01 10.39
CA THR A 143 -2.43 -21.88 10.21
C THR A 143 -3.60 -21.14 9.57
N PHE A 144 -3.91 -19.91 10.02
CA PHE A 144 -5.02 -19.12 9.52
C PHE A 144 -4.86 -18.70 8.07
N ILE A 145 -3.65 -18.30 7.65
CA ILE A 145 -3.38 -17.86 6.28
C ILE A 145 -3.44 -19.04 5.29
N ASN A 146 -3.37 -20.29 5.81
CA ASN A 146 -3.49 -21.54 5.05
C ASN A 146 -2.60 -21.53 3.80
N LEU A 147 -1.31 -21.25 3.99
CA LEU A 147 -0.34 -21.38 2.91
C LEU A 147 -0.18 -22.87 2.61
N GLU A 148 -0.86 -23.34 1.56
CA GLU A 148 -0.69 -24.70 1.03
C GLU A 148 0.79 -24.88 0.61
N GLY A 149 1.59 -25.55 1.44
CA GLY A 149 3.00 -25.89 1.18
C GLY A 149 3.95 -25.60 2.34
N GLU A 150 5.26 -25.76 2.10
CA GLU A 150 6.33 -25.55 3.09
C GLU A 150 6.66 -24.07 3.37
N MET A 151 6.00 -23.12 2.69
CA MET A 151 6.34 -21.69 2.79
C MET A 151 5.67 -21.03 3.99
N THR A 152 6.47 -20.44 4.87
CA THR A 152 6.01 -19.67 6.02
C THR A 152 5.41 -18.31 5.62
N THR A 153 4.61 -17.71 6.49
CA THR A 153 4.08 -16.35 6.28
C THR A 153 5.20 -15.33 6.10
N ASP A 154 6.28 -15.43 6.87
CA ASP A 154 7.44 -14.53 6.78
C ASP A 154 8.17 -14.63 5.43
N GLU A 155 8.34 -15.83 4.89
CA GLU A 155 8.93 -16.05 3.57
C GLU A 155 8.04 -15.48 2.46
N LYS A 156 6.72 -15.68 2.56
CA LYS A 156 5.76 -15.12 1.61
C LYS A 156 5.78 -13.59 1.63
N ILE A 157 5.78 -12.98 2.82
CA ILE A 157 5.90 -11.53 3.00
C ILE A 157 7.22 -11.03 2.40
N SER A 158 8.33 -11.72 2.66
CA SER A 158 9.65 -11.36 2.12
C SER A 158 9.68 -11.35 0.59
N LYS A 159 9.04 -12.36 -0.06
CA LYS A 159 8.89 -12.39 -1.52
C LYS A 159 8.03 -11.22 -2.03
N ILE A 160 6.93 -10.93 -1.34
CA ILE A 160 6.05 -9.79 -1.66
C ILE A 160 6.78 -8.46 -1.55
N PHE A 161 7.54 -8.24 -0.48
CA PHE A 161 8.31 -7.02 -0.26
C PHE A 161 9.33 -6.80 -1.37
N LYS A 162 10.09 -7.83 -1.74
CA LYS A 162 11.03 -7.77 -2.87
C LYS A 162 10.32 -7.33 -4.16
N PHE A 163 9.19 -7.96 -4.49
CA PHE A 163 8.42 -7.59 -5.68
C PHE A 163 7.90 -6.14 -5.63
N ASN A 164 7.28 -5.75 -4.51
CA ASN A 164 6.69 -4.42 -4.35
C ASN A 164 7.76 -3.33 -4.39
N LEU A 165 8.94 -3.59 -3.80
CA LEU A 165 10.08 -2.67 -3.85
C LEU A 165 10.60 -2.50 -5.28
N LEU A 166 10.68 -3.57 -6.06
CA LEU A 166 11.01 -3.49 -7.48
C LEU A 166 9.98 -2.66 -8.26
N MET A 167 8.69 -2.84 -7.97
CA MET A 167 7.62 -2.04 -8.57
C MET A 167 7.69 -0.56 -8.19
N PHE A 168 8.01 -0.26 -6.93
CA PHE A 168 8.23 1.09 -6.45
C PHE A 168 9.39 1.74 -7.21
N ASN A 169 10.54 1.07 -7.26
CA ASN A 169 11.72 1.57 -7.96
C ASN A 169 11.44 1.80 -9.45
N LYS A 170 10.74 0.90 -10.14
CA LYS A 170 10.33 1.09 -11.55
C LYS A 170 9.38 2.28 -11.75
N THR A 171 8.54 2.58 -10.77
CA THR A 171 7.57 3.67 -10.84
C THR A 171 8.23 5.02 -10.58
N PHE A 172 9.18 5.05 -9.66
CA PHE A 172 9.75 6.27 -9.12
C PHE A 172 11.15 6.61 -9.66
N ASN A 173 11.93 5.65 -10.18
CA ASN A 173 13.13 5.94 -10.96
C ASN A 173 12.76 6.37 -12.38
#